data_AF-A0A453M7Z6-F1
#
_entry.id   AF-A0A453M7Z6-F1
#
_cell.length_a   1.000
_cell.length_b   1.000
_cell.length_c   1.000
_cell.angle_alpha   90.00
_cell.angle_beta   90.00
_cell.angle_gamma   90.00
#
_symmetry.space_group_name_H-M   'P 1'
#
loop_
_entity.id
_entity.type
_entity.pdbx_description
1 polymer ?
#
loop_
_entity_poly.entity_id
_entity_poly.type
_entity_poly.pdbx_seq_one_letter_code
_entity_poly.pdbx_strand_id
1 'polypeptide(L)'
;PMAAFASTSPSPAISASAWRMDSLRAALPALRSSPSAAVRPRRQAASAAPFLRSSFVSTSSASSSVSPAPMSSAASASLAFSYTSSFSVESSFAHRLFGIDVRGRILAMRHGKRIPRLNRPADQRKALLRGLTTQLLKHGRIKTTKPRAKAMRKWVDKMITMAKDGSLHKRRQALGYIYEKHIVHALFAEVPDRYGERNGGYTRIIPTFPRRGDNAPMAYIELV
;
A
#
# COMPACT_ATOMS: atom_id res chain seq x y z
N PRO A 1 29.86 55.05 -37.61
CA PRO A 1 28.70 54.13 -37.58
C PRO A 1 29.14 52.68 -37.32
N MET A 2 29.33 52.35 -36.03
CA MET A 2 29.70 51.01 -35.56
C MET A 2 28.45 50.19 -35.22
N ALA A 3 28.31 49.02 -35.81
CA ALA A 3 27.26 48.05 -35.46
C ALA A 3 27.86 47.02 -34.49
N ALA A 4 27.37 47.03 -33.24
CA ALA A 4 27.68 46.02 -32.23
C ALA A 4 26.68 44.86 -32.34
N PHE A 5 27.15 43.66 -32.63
CA PHE A 5 26.35 42.43 -32.57
C PHE A 5 26.20 42.01 -31.10
N ALA A 6 24.95 41.99 -30.63
CA ALA A 6 24.60 41.50 -29.30
C ALA A 6 24.75 39.96 -29.22
N SER A 7 25.64 39.50 -28.35
CA SER A 7 25.75 38.10 -27.96
C SER A 7 24.54 37.70 -27.10
N THR A 8 23.62 36.91 -27.63
CA THR A 8 22.54 36.28 -26.86
C THR A 8 23.13 35.14 -26.02
N SER A 9 23.31 35.38 -24.73
CA SER A 9 23.58 34.32 -23.75
C SER A 9 22.34 33.42 -23.59
N PRO A 10 22.45 32.08 -23.68
CA PRO A 10 21.34 31.21 -23.35
C PRO A 10 21.11 31.22 -21.83
N SER A 11 19.92 31.66 -21.43
CA SER A 11 19.44 31.71 -20.04
C SER A 11 19.38 30.30 -19.42
N PRO A 12 19.87 30.08 -18.18
CA PRO A 12 19.78 28.78 -17.52
C PRO A 12 18.39 28.59 -16.90
N ALA A 13 17.43 28.14 -17.72
CA ALA A 13 16.08 27.83 -17.25
C ALA A 13 15.93 26.33 -16.95
N ILE A 14 15.70 26.04 -15.66
CA ILE A 14 14.92 24.90 -15.14
C ILE A 14 15.58 23.51 -15.28
N SER A 15 16.50 23.19 -14.38
CA SER A 15 16.85 21.80 -14.05
C SER A 15 17.13 21.67 -12.55
N ALA A 16 16.08 21.66 -11.74
CA ALA A 16 16.19 21.58 -10.27
C ALA A 16 15.19 20.60 -9.63
N SER A 17 14.80 19.54 -10.33
CA SER A 17 13.87 18.54 -9.77
C SER A 17 14.16 17.08 -10.11
N ALA A 18 15.04 16.80 -11.07
CA ALA A 18 15.49 15.45 -11.37
C ALA A 18 16.72 15.11 -10.53
N TRP A 19 16.69 13.94 -9.91
CA TRP A 19 17.84 13.35 -9.24
C TRP A 19 18.94 13.17 -10.30
N ARG A 20 20.15 13.63 -9.99
CA ARG A 20 21.23 13.65 -10.98
C ARG A 20 21.78 12.24 -11.15
N MET A 21 21.29 11.57 -12.18
CA MET A 21 21.71 10.23 -12.59
C MET A 21 23.17 10.17 -13.12
N ASP A 22 23.93 11.26 -13.02
CA ASP A 22 25.31 11.38 -13.51
C ASP A 22 26.30 10.46 -12.77
N SER A 23 25.97 10.06 -11.54
CA SER A 23 26.74 9.07 -10.77
C SER A 23 26.76 7.66 -11.41
N LEU A 24 25.93 7.40 -12.42
CA LEU A 24 25.88 6.12 -13.14
C LEU A 24 27.03 5.90 -14.13
N ARG A 25 27.69 6.96 -14.62
CA ARG A 25 28.75 6.81 -15.65
C ARG A 25 30.11 6.35 -15.10
N ALA A 26 30.36 6.51 -13.80
CA ALA A 26 31.65 6.17 -13.20
C ALA A 26 31.76 4.71 -12.72
N ALA A 27 30.66 3.94 -12.73
CA ALA A 27 30.58 2.64 -12.05
C ALA A 27 30.36 1.42 -12.96
N LEU A 28 30.39 1.56 -14.27
CA LEU A 28 30.28 0.42 -15.20
C LEU A 28 31.68 -0.05 -15.62
N PRO A 29 32.14 -1.25 -15.20
CA PRO A 29 33.34 -1.83 -15.75
C PRO A 29 33.08 -2.24 -17.21
N ALA A 30 34.01 -1.92 -18.10
CA ALA A 30 33.96 -2.32 -19.50
C ALA A 30 33.82 -3.86 -19.61
N LEU A 31 32.81 -4.32 -20.35
CA LEU A 31 32.55 -5.74 -20.56
C LEU A 31 33.68 -6.36 -21.38
N ARG A 32 34.60 -7.06 -20.70
CA ARG A 32 35.56 -7.96 -21.34
C ARG A 32 34.83 -9.27 -21.62
N SER A 33 34.69 -9.62 -22.90
CA SER A 33 34.18 -10.91 -23.36
C SER A 33 35.03 -12.06 -22.80
N SER A 34 34.39 -13.06 -22.19
CA SER A 34 35.05 -14.30 -21.76
C SER A 34 34.46 -15.51 -22.52
N PRO A 35 35.29 -16.47 -22.97
CA PRO A 35 34.89 -17.49 -23.93
C PRO A 35 34.28 -18.74 -23.26
N SER A 36 33.40 -19.36 -24.05
CA SER A 36 33.14 -20.80 -24.23
C SER A 36 32.80 -21.70 -23.04
N ALA A 37 31.59 -22.26 -23.18
CA ALA A 37 30.95 -23.32 -22.41
C ALA A 37 31.82 -24.54 -22.08
N ALA A 38 31.69 -25.03 -20.84
CA ALA A 38 32.04 -26.39 -20.46
C ALA A 38 30.85 -27.04 -19.73
N VAL A 39 30.32 -28.07 -20.37
CA VAL A 39 29.22 -28.96 -19.97
C VAL A 39 29.58 -29.71 -18.70
N ARG A 40 28.64 -29.83 -17.73
CA ARG A 40 28.72 -30.81 -16.64
C ARG A 40 27.47 -31.71 -16.62
N PRO A 41 27.63 -33.03 -16.42
CA PRO A 41 26.57 -34.00 -16.63
C PRO A 41 25.62 -34.12 -15.43
N ARG A 42 24.39 -34.46 -15.81
CA ARG A 42 23.23 -34.88 -15.02
C ARG A 42 23.56 -36.12 -14.17
N ARG A 43 23.45 -36.03 -12.84
CA ARG A 43 23.42 -37.21 -11.95
C ARG A 43 21.98 -37.54 -11.55
N GLN A 44 21.69 -38.83 -11.66
CA GLN A 44 20.38 -39.46 -11.53
C GLN A 44 19.91 -39.58 -10.07
N ALA A 45 18.61 -39.85 -9.97
CA ALA A 45 17.80 -40.03 -8.78
C ALA A 45 18.27 -41.17 -7.86
N ALA A 46 17.94 -41.04 -6.57
CA ALA A 46 17.87 -42.15 -5.63
C ALA A 46 16.61 -42.00 -4.76
N SER A 47 15.91 -43.12 -4.63
CA SER A 47 14.65 -43.41 -3.94
C SER A 47 14.83 -43.70 -2.44
N ALA A 48 13.83 -43.33 -1.61
CA ALA A 48 13.40 -43.95 -0.33
C ALA A 48 12.56 -42.90 0.45
N ALA A 49 11.52 -43.14 1.25
CA ALA A 49 10.57 -44.22 1.55
C ALA A 49 9.44 -43.53 2.39
N PRO A 50 8.20 -44.04 2.47
CA PRO A 50 7.11 -43.37 3.19
C PRO A 50 7.07 -43.80 4.66
N PHE A 51 7.06 -42.83 5.59
CA PHE A 51 6.80 -43.10 7.01
C PHE A 51 5.34 -42.80 7.37
N LEU A 52 4.68 -43.88 7.78
CA LEU A 52 3.36 -43.95 8.41
C LEU A 52 3.36 -43.17 9.74
N ARG A 53 2.27 -42.44 10.03
CA ARG A 53 1.93 -42.13 11.43
C ARG A 53 0.43 -42.30 11.68
N SER A 54 0.22 -43.16 12.67
CA SER A 54 -1.00 -43.76 13.20
C SER A 54 -2.13 -42.80 13.57
N SER A 55 -3.32 -43.21 13.18
CA SER A 55 -4.61 -42.96 13.82
C SER A 55 -4.59 -43.39 15.29
N PHE A 56 -5.02 -42.50 16.19
CA PHE A 56 -5.36 -42.86 17.57
C PHE A 56 -6.88 -42.72 17.76
N VAL A 57 -7.49 -43.83 18.17
CA VAL A 57 -8.87 -43.98 18.62
C VAL A 57 -8.87 -43.90 20.13
N SER A 58 -9.88 -43.28 20.75
CA SER A 58 -10.41 -43.70 22.06
C SER A 58 -11.83 -43.18 22.28
N THR A 59 -12.74 -44.16 22.43
CA THR A 59 -13.97 -44.27 23.25
C THR A 59 -14.08 -43.32 24.45
N SER A 60 -15.26 -42.85 24.88
CA SER A 60 -16.40 -43.58 25.48
C SER A 60 -17.65 -42.68 25.62
N SER A 61 -18.84 -43.08 25.15
CA SER A 61 -20.03 -43.55 25.90
C SER A 61 -20.46 -42.78 27.17
N ALA A 62 -21.67 -42.20 27.17
CA ALA A 62 -22.76 -42.55 28.10
C ALA A 62 -24.03 -41.69 27.88
N SER A 63 -25.16 -42.38 28.01
CA SER A 63 -26.57 -42.01 27.89
C SER A 63 -27.12 -41.03 28.94
N SER A 64 -28.17 -40.28 28.61
CA SER A 64 -29.50 -40.47 29.24
C SER A 64 -30.57 -39.53 28.66
N SER A 65 -31.73 -40.14 28.46
CA SER A 65 -33.07 -39.60 28.26
C SER A 65 -33.46 -38.53 29.28
N VAL A 66 -34.39 -37.64 28.92
CA VAL A 66 -35.70 -37.41 29.57
C VAL A 66 -36.41 -36.24 28.88
N SER A 67 -37.53 -36.53 28.22
CA SER A 67 -38.61 -35.57 27.93
C SER A 67 -39.41 -35.30 29.22
N PRO A 68 -40.06 -34.14 29.35
CA PRO A 68 -41.52 -34.20 29.30
C PRO A 68 -42.20 -32.98 28.64
N ALA A 69 -43.24 -33.27 27.85
CA ALA A 69 -44.48 -32.47 27.78
C ALA A 69 -45.38 -32.91 28.97
N PRO A 70 -46.56 -32.31 29.34
CA PRO A 70 -47.57 -31.79 28.40
C PRO A 70 -48.60 -30.72 28.92
N MET A 71 -49.56 -30.38 28.04
CA MET A 71 -50.95 -29.87 28.26
C MET A 71 -51.12 -28.41 28.74
N SER A 72 -52.15 -27.60 28.39
CA SER A 72 -53.33 -27.59 27.50
C SER A 72 -54.00 -26.21 27.73
N SER A 73 -54.55 -25.48 26.75
CA SER A 73 -55.99 -25.46 26.42
C SER A 73 -56.43 -24.00 26.13
N ALA A 74 -57.11 -23.81 24.98
CA ALA A 74 -58.20 -22.88 24.64
C ALA A 74 -58.29 -21.47 25.27
N ALA A 75 -58.43 -20.45 24.41
CA ALA A 75 -59.69 -19.69 24.28
C ALA A 75 -59.60 -18.62 23.18
N SER A 76 -60.63 -18.61 22.34
CA SER A 76 -60.94 -17.66 21.29
C SER A 76 -61.32 -16.29 21.85
N ALA A 77 -60.93 -15.20 21.18
CA ALA A 77 -61.69 -13.95 21.17
C ALA A 77 -61.26 -13.08 19.97
N SER A 78 -62.05 -13.16 18.91
CA SER A 78 -62.08 -12.16 17.85
C SER A 78 -62.83 -10.94 18.36
N LEU A 79 -62.24 -9.76 18.29
CA LEU A 79 -62.97 -8.49 18.15
C LEU A 79 -62.13 -7.55 17.29
N ALA A 80 -62.70 -7.20 16.15
CA ALA A 80 -62.20 -6.18 15.25
C ALA A 80 -62.26 -4.80 15.93
N PHE A 81 -61.21 -4.00 15.78
CA PHE A 81 -61.37 -2.55 15.80
C PHE A 81 -60.59 -1.96 14.62
N SER A 82 -61.35 -1.36 13.71
CA SER A 82 -60.87 -0.69 12.52
C SER A 82 -60.30 0.69 12.87
N TYR A 83 -59.16 0.99 12.26
CA TYR A 83 -58.74 2.31 11.78
C TYR A 83 -58.57 3.45 12.80
N THR A 84 -57.31 3.75 13.14
CA THR A 84 -56.87 5.15 13.26
C THR A 84 -55.39 5.27 12.89
N SER A 85 -55.13 6.17 11.95
CA SER A 85 -53.83 6.65 11.49
C SER A 85 -52.95 7.12 12.64
N SER A 86 -51.73 6.56 12.76
CA SER A 86 -50.60 7.31 13.31
C SER A 86 -49.30 6.82 12.72
N PHE A 87 -48.76 7.74 11.93
CA PHE A 87 -47.49 7.76 11.28
C PHE A 87 -46.39 7.80 12.34
N SER A 88 -45.91 6.63 12.78
CA SER A 88 -44.71 6.55 13.62
C SER A 88 -43.62 5.84 12.83
N VAL A 89 -42.89 6.64 12.07
CA VAL A 89 -41.55 6.29 11.59
C VAL A 89 -40.67 6.19 12.83
N GLU A 90 -40.69 5.02 13.48
CA GLU A 90 -39.61 4.64 14.39
C GLU A 90 -38.41 4.31 13.52
N SER A 91 -37.71 5.38 13.15
CA SER A 91 -36.35 5.37 12.65
C SER A 91 -35.47 4.66 13.67
N SER A 92 -35.38 3.33 13.58
CA SER A 92 -34.48 2.51 14.38
C SER A 92 -33.04 2.70 13.90
N PHE A 93 -32.49 3.86 14.22
CA PHE A 93 -31.06 4.15 14.13
C PHE A 93 -30.22 3.17 15.00
N ALA A 94 -30.86 2.38 15.88
CA ALA A 94 -30.25 1.41 16.78
C ALA A 94 -29.86 0.06 16.12
N HIS A 95 -30.44 -0.35 14.98
CA HIS A 95 -30.07 -1.62 14.32
C HIS A 95 -28.88 -1.53 13.36
N ARG A 96 -28.24 -0.36 13.24
CA ARG A 96 -27.11 -0.15 12.32
C ARG A 96 -25.75 0.05 12.99
N LEU A 97 -25.65 -0.15 14.31
CA LEU A 97 -24.40 -0.02 15.09
C LEU A 97 -23.66 -1.36 15.29
N PHE A 98 -24.37 -2.49 15.17
CA PHE A 98 -23.82 -3.84 15.24
C PHE A 98 -24.56 -4.75 14.25
N GLY A 99 -24.08 -4.83 13.01
CA GLY A 99 -24.61 -5.76 12.01
C GLY A 99 -23.68 -6.96 11.82
N ILE A 100 -24.19 -8.18 11.72
CA ILE A 100 -23.40 -9.35 11.33
C ILE A 100 -23.56 -9.52 9.80
N ASP A 101 -22.47 -9.39 9.05
CA ASP A 101 -22.41 -9.70 7.60
C ASP A 101 -22.85 -11.16 7.37
N VAL A 102 -23.31 -11.52 6.17
CA VAL A 102 -23.70 -12.90 5.78
C VAL A 102 -22.54 -13.90 6.00
N ARG A 103 -21.32 -13.39 6.18
CA ARG A 103 -20.09 -14.12 6.53
C ARG A 103 -19.72 -14.09 8.03
N GLY A 104 -20.64 -13.72 8.92
CA GLY A 104 -20.40 -13.70 10.37
C GLY A 104 -19.54 -12.53 10.87
N ARG A 105 -19.35 -11.46 10.09
CA ARG A 105 -18.43 -10.35 10.46
C ARG A 105 -19.20 -9.21 11.11
N ILE A 106 -18.76 -8.80 12.30
CA ILE A 106 -19.31 -7.64 13.02
C ILE A 106 -18.96 -6.34 12.27
N LEU A 107 -19.98 -5.67 11.75
CA LEU A 107 -19.97 -4.36 11.14
C LEU A 107 -20.19 -3.30 12.22
N ALA A 108 -19.15 -3.05 13.00
CA ALA A 108 -19.08 -1.87 13.88
C ALA A 108 -18.13 -0.83 13.28
N MET A 109 -18.42 0.46 13.49
CA MET A 109 -17.48 1.53 13.13
C MET A 109 -16.17 1.33 13.89
N ARG A 110 -15.06 1.04 13.18
CA ARG A 110 -13.75 1.02 13.87
C ARG A 110 -13.23 2.44 14.05
N HIS A 111 -12.91 2.79 15.29
CA HIS A 111 -12.22 4.02 15.66
C HIS A 111 -10.71 3.94 15.33
N GLY A 112 -10.02 5.08 15.29
CA GLY A 112 -8.55 5.13 15.13
C GLY A 112 -7.98 4.65 13.77
N LYS A 113 -8.80 4.58 12.71
CA LYS A 113 -8.35 4.15 11.37
C LYS A 113 -7.43 5.19 10.71
N ARG A 114 -6.12 5.07 10.90
CA ARG A 114 -5.10 5.96 10.31
C ARG A 114 -4.55 5.50 8.96
N ILE A 115 -4.82 4.26 8.54
CA ILE A 115 -4.26 3.68 7.31
C ILE A 115 -5.30 3.74 6.17
N PRO A 116 -5.01 4.44 5.06
CA PRO A 116 -5.91 4.51 3.91
C PRO A 116 -5.97 3.15 3.20
N ARG A 117 -7.18 2.65 2.94
CA ARG A 117 -7.39 1.32 2.32
C ARG A 117 -7.21 1.33 0.80
N LEU A 118 -7.42 2.48 0.13
CA LEU A 118 -7.30 2.67 -1.33
C LEU A 118 -8.10 1.66 -2.17
N ASN A 119 -9.20 1.12 -1.60
CA ASN A 119 -10.05 0.08 -2.20
C ASN A 119 -9.26 -1.14 -2.70
N ARG A 120 -8.18 -1.51 -1.98
CA ARG A 120 -7.32 -2.65 -2.31
C ARG A 120 -7.03 -3.51 -1.07
N PRO A 121 -6.85 -4.84 -1.23
CA PRO A 121 -6.35 -5.70 -0.17
C PRO A 121 -4.93 -5.30 0.25
N ALA A 122 -4.46 -5.82 1.39
CA ALA A 122 -3.22 -5.38 2.02
C ALA A 122 -2.00 -5.54 1.10
N ASP A 123 -1.88 -6.68 0.42
CA ASP A 123 -0.73 -7.02 -0.40
C ASP A 123 -0.63 -6.12 -1.65
N GLN A 124 -1.75 -5.98 -2.36
CA GLN A 124 -1.84 -5.09 -3.52
C GLN A 124 -1.61 -3.62 -3.15
N ARG A 125 -2.12 -3.18 -1.98
CA ARG A 125 -1.87 -1.82 -1.48
C ARG A 125 -0.39 -1.60 -1.18
N LYS A 126 0.29 -2.57 -0.57
CA LYS A 126 1.73 -2.52 -0.31
C LYS A 126 2.52 -2.40 -1.61
N ALA A 127 2.23 -3.25 -2.61
CA ALA A 127 2.87 -3.20 -3.92
C ALA A 127 2.65 -1.86 -4.64
N LEU A 128 1.41 -1.34 -4.62
CA LEU A 128 1.08 -0.04 -5.22
C LEU A 128 1.90 1.11 -4.60
N LEU A 129 1.97 1.18 -3.27
CA LEU A 129 2.70 2.25 -2.57
C LEU A 129 4.20 2.15 -2.78
N ARG A 130 4.75 0.92 -2.83
CA ARG A 130 6.15 0.69 -3.19
C ARG A 130 6.47 1.19 -4.58
N GLY A 131 5.61 0.87 -5.56
CA GLY A 131 5.76 1.32 -6.94
C GLY A 131 5.73 2.84 -7.04
N LEU A 132 4.70 3.48 -6.48
CA LEU A 132 4.56 4.94 -6.51
C LEU A 132 5.74 5.67 -5.82
N THR A 133 6.22 5.15 -4.70
CA THR A 133 7.40 5.71 -4.00
C THR A 133 8.64 5.61 -4.88
N THR A 134 8.86 4.46 -5.52
CA THR A 134 9.98 4.23 -6.44
C THR A 134 9.93 5.22 -7.61
N GLN A 135 8.75 5.39 -8.22
CA GLN A 135 8.55 6.32 -9.33
C GLN A 135 8.73 7.79 -8.92
N LEU A 136 8.29 8.17 -7.73
CA LEU A 136 8.48 9.53 -7.23
C LEU A 136 9.96 9.83 -6.98
N LEU A 137 10.71 8.91 -6.38
CA LEU A 137 12.15 9.08 -6.16
C LEU A 137 12.93 9.11 -7.49
N LYS A 138 12.48 8.37 -8.50
CA LYS A 138 13.09 8.35 -9.84
C LYS A 138 12.93 9.68 -10.58
N HIS A 139 11.71 10.21 -10.60
CA HIS A 139 11.34 11.33 -11.46
C HIS A 139 11.24 12.66 -10.72
N GLY A 140 11.26 12.67 -9.39
CA GLY A 140 11.09 13.86 -8.55
C GLY A 140 9.65 14.39 -8.46
N ARG A 141 8.84 14.19 -9.49
CA ARG A 141 7.42 14.62 -9.55
C ARG A 141 6.56 13.63 -10.31
N ILE A 142 5.39 13.28 -9.76
CA ILE A 142 4.41 12.39 -10.43
C ILE A 142 2.98 12.92 -10.30
N LYS A 143 2.14 12.64 -11.30
CA LYS A 143 0.69 12.92 -11.29
C LYS A 143 -0.08 11.70 -10.82
N THR A 144 -0.81 11.81 -9.71
CA THR A 144 -1.60 10.69 -9.17
C THR A 144 -2.95 11.17 -8.62
N THR A 145 -3.76 10.28 -8.06
CA THR A 145 -4.98 10.69 -7.36
C THR A 145 -4.63 11.23 -5.98
N LYS A 146 -5.35 12.28 -5.53
CA LYS A 146 -5.21 12.89 -4.20
C LYS A 146 -5.15 11.86 -3.04
N PRO A 147 -6.01 10.82 -2.96
CA PRO A 147 -5.89 9.81 -1.92
C PRO A 147 -4.60 8.98 -1.99
N ARG A 148 -4.11 8.65 -3.20
CA ARG A 148 -2.84 7.92 -3.37
C ARG A 148 -1.64 8.80 -2.98
N ALA A 149 -1.64 10.07 -3.36
CA ALA A 149 -0.63 11.04 -2.98
C ALA A 149 -0.54 11.20 -1.45
N LYS A 150 -1.68 11.36 -0.76
CA LYS A 150 -1.72 11.43 0.71
C LYS A 150 -1.20 10.15 1.37
N ALA A 151 -1.53 8.99 0.81
CA ALA A 151 -1.10 7.70 1.36
C ALA A 151 0.41 7.45 1.19
N MET A 152 1.01 7.88 0.07
CA MET A 152 2.43 7.64 -0.20
C MET A 152 3.37 8.57 0.59
N ARG A 153 2.91 9.76 1.00
CA ARG A 153 3.70 10.74 1.80
C ARG A 153 4.47 10.07 2.94
N LYS A 154 3.79 9.27 3.76
CA LYS A 154 4.40 8.55 4.90
C LYS A 154 5.57 7.66 4.47
N TRP A 155 5.46 7.00 3.32
CA TRP A 155 6.49 6.06 2.85
C TRP A 155 7.68 6.79 2.25
N VAL A 156 7.44 7.85 1.49
CA VAL A 156 8.49 8.70 0.90
C VAL A 156 9.28 9.37 2.01
N ASP A 157 8.59 9.97 2.99
CA ASP A 157 9.26 10.63 4.11
C ASP A 157 10.11 9.64 4.92
N LYS A 158 9.60 8.41 5.11
CA LYS A 158 10.37 7.34 5.77
C LYS A 158 11.64 6.98 4.98
N MET A 159 11.57 6.89 3.65
CA MET A 159 12.76 6.58 2.83
C MET A 159 13.81 7.68 2.95
N ILE A 160 13.40 8.95 2.90
CA ILE A 160 14.29 10.10 3.01
C ILE A 160 14.92 10.18 4.40
N THR A 161 14.15 9.99 5.47
CA THR A 161 14.70 9.95 6.83
C THR A 161 15.74 8.82 6.99
N MET A 162 15.48 7.62 6.45
CA MET A 162 16.48 6.53 6.47
C MET A 162 17.76 6.87 5.69
N ALA A 163 17.64 7.67 4.63
CA ALA A 163 18.78 8.09 3.82
C ALA A 163 19.61 9.18 4.51
N LYS A 164 18.98 10.09 5.27
CA LYS A 164 19.68 11.06 6.12
C LYS A 164 20.61 10.39 7.14
N ASP A 165 20.18 9.26 7.71
CA ASP A 165 20.99 8.51 8.68
C ASP A 165 22.26 7.87 8.06
N GLY A 166 22.24 7.53 6.76
CA GLY A 166 23.40 6.96 6.04
C GLY A 166 23.82 5.52 6.40
N SER A 167 23.38 4.96 7.54
CA SER A 167 23.81 3.65 8.04
C SER A 167 23.53 2.47 7.10
N LEU A 168 24.44 1.48 7.08
CA LEU A 168 24.31 0.24 6.32
C LEU A 168 23.00 -0.51 6.61
N HIS A 169 22.57 -0.51 7.88
CA HIS A 169 21.31 -1.16 8.28
C HIS A 169 20.11 -0.51 7.60
N LYS A 170 20.08 0.83 7.56
CA LYS A 170 19.01 1.61 6.92
C LYS A 170 19.00 1.41 5.42
N ARG A 171 20.18 1.32 4.79
CA ARG A 171 20.31 0.98 3.37
C ARG A 171 19.71 -0.38 3.04
N ARG A 172 19.94 -1.41 3.87
CA ARG A 172 19.32 -2.74 3.70
C ARG A 172 17.79 -2.68 3.84
N GLN A 173 17.27 -1.90 4.80
CA GLN A 173 15.83 -1.68 4.94
C GLN A 173 15.21 -1.02 3.71
N ALA A 174 15.87 0.01 3.15
CA ALA A 174 15.42 0.70 1.95
C ALA A 174 15.39 -0.22 0.72
N LEU A 175 16.43 -1.07 0.54
CA LEU A 175 16.48 -2.09 -0.51
C LEU A 175 15.34 -3.12 -0.42
N GLY A 176 14.84 -3.41 0.78
CA GLY A 176 13.67 -4.28 0.96
C GLY A 176 12.34 -3.65 0.50
N TYR A 177 12.30 -2.31 0.37
CA TYR A 177 11.08 -1.58 0.00
C TYR A 177 11.09 -1.12 -1.46
N ILE A 178 12.16 -0.45 -1.89
CA ILE A 178 12.30 0.11 -3.25
C ILE A 178 12.62 -1.01 -4.25
N TYR A 179 12.04 -0.96 -5.45
CA TYR A 179 12.26 -2.00 -6.46
C TYR A 179 13.60 -1.88 -7.18
N GLU A 180 14.04 -0.66 -7.46
CA GLU A 180 15.22 -0.35 -8.27
C GLU A 180 16.43 -0.03 -7.37
N LYS A 181 17.50 -0.83 -7.45
CA LYS A 181 18.71 -0.66 -6.61
C LYS A 181 19.41 0.67 -6.84
N HIS A 182 19.49 1.13 -8.09
CA HIS A 182 20.17 2.37 -8.46
C HIS A 182 19.55 3.61 -7.78
N ILE A 183 18.22 3.63 -7.64
CA ILE A 183 17.52 4.72 -6.94
C ILE A 183 17.91 4.78 -5.48
N VAL A 184 18.12 3.63 -4.83
CA VAL A 184 18.59 3.58 -3.44
C VAL A 184 19.99 4.17 -3.32
N HIS A 185 20.89 3.87 -4.25
CA HIS A 185 22.24 4.45 -4.23
C HIS A 185 22.20 5.98 -4.40
N ALA A 186 21.42 6.49 -5.36
CA ALA A 186 21.21 7.92 -5.54
C ALA A 186 20.59 8.57 -4.29
N LEU A 187 19.66 7.89 -3.62
CA LEU A 187 18.94 8.41 -2.43
C LEU A 187 19.90 8.63 -1.27
N PHE A 188 20.80 7.71 -1.03
CA PHE A 188 21.77 7.85 0.04
C PHE A 188 22.91 8.83 -0.29
N ALA A 189 23.12 9.15 -1.58
CA ALA A 189 24.12 10.12 -2.01
C ALA A 189 23.57 11.56 -1.98
N GLU A 190 22.39 11.81 -2.54
CA GLU A 190 21.87 13.17 -2.75
C GLU A 190 21.07 13.73 -1.56
N VAL A 191 20.42 12.88 -0.77
CA VAL A 191 19.52 13.32 0.32
C VAL A 191 20.21 14.11 1.42
N PRO A 192 21.40 13.71 1.92
CA PRO A 192 22.08 14.45 2.99
C PRO A 192 22.32 15.91 2.61
N ASP A 193 22.75 16.15 1.37
CA ASP A 193 23.04 17.49 0.85
C ASP A 193 21.76 18.31 0.65
N ARG A 194 20.69 17.69 0.11
CA ARG A 194 19.44 18.39 -0.21
C ARG A 194 18.53 18.64 1.00
N TYR A 195 18.48 17.72 1.96
CA TYR A 195 17.51 17.71 3.05
C TYR A 195 18.14 17.67 4.45
N GLY A 196 19.46 17.89 4.57
CA GLY A 196 20.18 17.86 5.84
C GLY A 196 19.53 18.71 6.91
N GLU A 197 19.26 19.97 6.61
CA GLU A 197 18.68 20.95 7.54
C GLU A 197 17.18 20.75 7.80
N ARG A 198 16.45 20.10 6.89
CA ARG A 198 14.99 19.99 6.96
C ARG A 198 14.56 18.86 7.90
N ASN A 199 13.81 19.19 8.95
CA ASN A 199 13.26 18.22 9.89
C ASN A 199 11.87 17.69 9.46
N GLY A 200 11.82 16.97 8.33
CA GLY A 200 10.61 16.32 7.82
C GLY A 200 9.81 17.12 6.79
N GLY A 201 8.72 16.52 6.29
CA GLY A 201 7.86 17.14 5.29
C GLY A 201 8.56 17.34 3.93
N TYR A 202 9.09 16.27 3.36
CA TYR A 202 9.91 16.34 2.14
C TYR A 202 9.09 16.33 0.85
N THR A 203 7.78 16.12 0.96
CA THR A 203 6.86 16.06 -0.18
C THR A 203 5.80 17.15 -0.13
N ARG A 204 5.56 17.78 -1.28
CA ARG A 204 4.45 18.71 -1.50
C ARG A 204 3.38 18.03 -2.35
N ILE A 205 2.11 18.25 -2.01
CA ILE A 205 0.96 17.78 -2.79
C ILE A 205 0.21 18.99 -3.32
N ILE A 206 0.14 19.12 -4.64
CA ILE A 206 -0.57 20.19 -5.33
C ILE A 206 -1.81 19.58 -5.98
N PRO A 207 -3.04 19.90 -5.51
CA PRO A 207 -4.25 19.43 -6.15
C PRO A 207 -4.40 20.02 -7.55
N THR A 208 -4.96 19.25 -8.47
CA THR A 208 -5.23 19.67 -9.84
C THR A 208 -6.70 19.47 -10.18
N PHE A 209 -7.10 19.90 -11.38
CA PHE A 209 -8.42 19.58 -11.93
C PHE A 209 -8.70 18.07 -11.89
N PRO A 210 -9.93 17.64 -11.55
CA PRO A 210 -10.31 16.23 -11.54
C PRO A 210 -10.15 15.58 -12.91
N ARG A 211 -10.00 14.25 -12.92
CA ARG A 211 -9.88 13.50 -14.17
C ARG A 211 -11.22 13.49 -14.92
N ARG A 212 -11.16 13.69 -16.24
CA ARG A 212 -12.32 13.56 -17.13
C ARG A 212 -12.80 12.10 -17.16
N GLY A 213 -14.10 11.88 -16.99
CA GLY A 213 -14.74 10.56 -17.02
C GLY A 213 -15.16 10.06 -15.64
N ASP A 214 -14.19 9.76 -14.76
CA ASP A 214 -14.45 9.22 -13.42
C ASP A 214 -14.48 10.29 -12.30
N ASN A 215 -14.29 11.56 -12.66
CA ASN A 215 -14.20 12.70 -11.74
C ASN A 215 -13.23 12.47 -10.57
N ALA A 216 -12.20 11.65 -10.75
CA ALA A 216 -11.28 11.34 -9.68
C ALA A 216 -10.44 12.56 -9.32
N PRO A 217 -10.33 12.96 -8.03
CA PRO A 217 -9.53 14.10 -7.63
C PRO A 217 -8.05 13.81 -7.87
N MET A 218 -7.43 14.57 -8.78
CA MET A 218 -6.03 14.43 -9.15
C MET A 218 -5.14 15.40 -8.35
N ALA A 219 -3.86 15.04 -8.23
CA ALA A 219 -2.85 15.88 -7.62
C ALA A 219 -1.47 15.55 -8.19
N TYR A 220 -0.61 16.56 -8.28
CA TYR A 220 0.83 16.35 -8.39
C TYR A 220 1.41 16.14 -6.99
N ILE A 221 2.34 15.20 -6.88
CA ILE A 221 3.22 15.08 -5.72
C ILE A 221 4.65 15.26 -6.18
N GLU A 222 5.38 16.12 -5.47
CA GLU A 222 6.75 16.50 -5.79
C GLU A 222 7.63 16.51 -4.54
N LEU A 223 8.91 16.22 -4.74
CA LEU A 223 9.95 16.39 -3.74
C LEU A 223 10.31 17.88 -3.64
N VAL A 224 10.43 18.37 -2.40
CA VAL A 224 10.71 19.79 -2.09
C VAL A 224 12.18 20.14 -2.31
#